data_AF-A0A835IG57-F1
#
_entry.id   AF-A0A835IG57-F1
#
_cell.length_a   1.000
_cell.length_b   1.000
_cell.length_c   1.000
_cell.angle_alpha   90.00
_cell.angle_beta   90.00
_cell.angle_gamma   90.00
#
_symmetry.space_group_name_H-M   'P 1'
#
loop_
_entity.id
_entity.type
_entity.pdbx_description
1 polymer ?
#
loop_
_entity_poly.entity_id
_entity_poly.type
_entity_poly.pdbx_seq_one_letter_code
_entity_poly.pdbx_strand_id
1 'polypeptide(L)'
;MAKVEKMKLGSQGLEVSRQGLGCMGMSAAYGPPKPESDMIDLIHHAIDTGITFLDTSDMYGRFTNEILLGKALKDIRNKVELATKFGADLAKFGDGKMSIRGDPAFVRDSDYNYIRSPYQFQHTSCIRLPQEGPV
;
A
#
# COMPACT_ATOMS: atom_id res chain seq x y z
N MET A 1 -24.47 -7.49 -10.12
CA MET A 1 -23.09 -7.54 -10.64
C MET A 1 -22.39 -8.75 -10.03
N ALA A 2 -21.54 -9.44 -10.78
CA ALA A 2 -20.75 -10.54 -10.24
C ALA A 2 -19.70 -9.98 -9.26
N LYS A 3 -19.61 -10.54 -8.05
CA LYS A 3 -18.55 -10.18 -7.09
C LYS A 3 -17.21 -10.74 -7.55
N VAL A 4 -16.13 -10.01 -7.30
CA VAL A 4 -14.76 -10.46 -7.59
C VAL A 4 -14.48 -11.77 -6.84
N GLU A 5 -13.97 -12.78 -7.55
CA GLU A 5 -13.58 -14.06 -6.94
C GLU A 5 -12.47 -13.85 -5.90
N LYS A 6 -12.49 -14.66 -4.84
CA LYS A 6 -11.41 -14.69 -3.84
C LYS A 6 -10.40 -15.80 -4.14
N MET A 7 -9.16 -15.59 -3.69
CA MET A 7 -8.07 -16.55 -3.79
C MET A 7 -7.17 -16.48 -2.55
N LYS A 8 -6.46 -17.58 -2.28
CA LYS A 8 -5.44 -17.62 -1.23
C LYS A 8 -4.20 -16.86 -1.68
N LEU A 9 -3.62 -16.05 -0.80
CA LEU A 9 -2.37 -15.32 -1.01
C LEU A 9 -1.28 -15.91 -0.10
N GLY A 10 -0.28 -16.55 -0.72
CA GLY A 10 0.79 -17.23 0.03
C GLY A 10 0.29 -18.46 0.80
N SER A 11 1.08 -18.88 1.79
CA SER A 11 0.80 -20.07 2.62
C SER A 11 0.35 -19.73 4.04
N GLN A 12 0.31 -18.44 4.41
CA GLN A 12 -0.05 -17.99 5.77
C GLN A 12 -1.57 -17.90 6.02
N GLY A 13 -2.40 -18.36 5.08
CA GLY A 13 -3.85 -18.39 5.24
C GLY A 13 -4.57 -17.09 4.88
N LEU A 14 -3.90 -16.13 4.23
CA LEU A 14 -4.54 -14.92 3.72
C LEU A 14 -5.46 -15.24 2.55
N GLU A 15 -6.64 -14.63 2.54
CA GLU A 15 -7.62 -14.75 1.46
C GLU A 15 -8.02 -13.36 0.95
N VAL A 16 -7.77 -13.13 -0.33
CA VAL A 16 -7.89 -11.82 -0.97
C VAL A 16 -8.73 -11.91 -2.23
N SER A 17 -9.28 -10.78 -2.69
CA SER A 17 -9.86 -10.69 -4.01
C SER A 17 -8.80 -10.94 -5.08
N ARG A 18 -9.15 -11.68 -6.13
CA ARG A 18 -8.28 -12.01 -7.26
C ARG A 18 -7.80 -10.76 -8.02
N GLN A 19 -8.57 -9.68 -7.94
CA GLN A 19 -8.19 -8.35 -8.36
C GLN A 19 -7.97 -7.46 -7.13
N GLY A 20 -6.84 -6.75 -7.07
CA GLY A 20 -6.56 -5.74 -6.05
C GLY A 20 -6.68 -4.31 -6.58
N LEU A 21 -6.69 -3.33 -5.68
CA LEU A 21 -6.62 -1.90 -5.99
C LEU A 21 -5.24 -1.34 -5.64
N GLY A 22 -4.51 -0.89 -6.66
CA GLY A 22 -3.26 -0.14 -6.48
C GLY A 22 -3.53 1.32 -6.18
N CYS A 23 -3.03 1.82 -5.05
CA CYS A 23 -3.33 3.16 -4.56
C CYS A 23 -2.34 4.23 -5.04
N MET A 24 -1.30 3.86 -5.81
CA MET A 24 -0.26 4.78 -6.30
C MET A 24 -0.83 5.98 -7.08
N GLY A 25 -1.86 5.75 -7.91
CA GLY A 25 -2.48 6.80 -8.72
C GLY A 25 -3.25 7.85 -7.93
N MET A 26 -3.47 7.64 -6.63
CA MET A 26 -4.21 8.58 -5.78
C MET A 26 -3.32 9.74 -5.30
N SER A 27 -1.98 9.55 -5.26
CA SER A 27 -1.07 10.58 -4.74
C SER A 27 0.31 10.69 -5.42
N ALA A 28 0.73 9.69 -6.22
CA ALA A 28 2.13 9.59 -6.65
C ALA A 28 2.36 9.40 -8.15
N ALA A 29 1.35 8.97 -8.92
CA ALA A 29 1.52 8.66 -10.34
C ALA A 29 0.27 8.97 -11.17
N TYR A 30 0.42 8.91 -12.50
CA TYR A 30 -0.65 8.95 -13.50
C TYR A 30 -1.45 10.26 -13.60
N GLY A 31 -0.94 11.35 -13.02
CA GLY A 31 -1.49 12.69 -13.18
C GLY A 31 -1.52 13.46 -11.86
N PRO A 32 -2.13 14.65 -11.84
CA PRO A 32 -2.35 15.37 -10.60
C PRO A 32 -3.30 14.58 -9.68
N PRO A 33 -3.05 14.61 -8.35
CA PRO A 33 -3.98 14.04 -7.39
C PRO A 33 -5.40 14.56 -7.58
N LYS A 34 -6.38 13.68 -7.42
CA LYS A 34 -7.80 14.04 -7.45
C LYS A 34 -8.26 14.52 -6.06
N PRO A 35 -9.41 15.19 -5.95
CA PRO A 35 -9.99 15.54 -4.66
C PRO A 35 -10.05 14.33 -3.71
N GLU A 36 -9.79 14.56 -2.43
CA GLU A 36 -9.75 13.50 -1.41
C GLU A 36 -11.06 12.71 -1.34
N SER A 37 -12.21 13.40 -1.43
CA SER A 37 -13.54 12.80 -1.46
C SER A 37 -13.68 11.75 -2.56
N ASP A 38 -13.25 12.08 -3.78
CA ASP A 38 -13.40 11.22 -4.95
C ASP A 38 -12.54 9.94 -4.80
N MET A 39 -11.40 10.06 -4.13
CA MET A 39 -10.53 8.91 -3.85
C MET A 39 -11.08 8.02 -2.74
N ILE A 40 -11.71 8.60 -1.72
CA ILE A 40 -12.44 7.85 -0.69
C ILE A 40 -13.61 7.09 -1.33
N ASP A 41 -14.40 7.77 -2.16
CA ASP A 41 -15.53 7.16 -2.88
C ASP A 41 -15.07 6.02 -3.79
N LEU A 42 -13.93 6.20 -4.48
CA LEU A 42 -13.31 5.14 -5.29
C LEU A 42 -12.92 3.91 -4.45
N ILE A 43 -12.30 4.12 -3.28
CA ILE A 43 -11.91 3.03 -2.37
C ILE A 43 -13.16 2.30 -1.87
N HIS A 44 -14.20 3.03 -1.47
CA HIS A 44 -15.46 2.44 -1.01
C HIS A 44 -16.13 1.65 -2.12
N HIS A 45 -16.20 2.20 -3.33
CA HIS A 45 -16.73 1.51 -4.50
C HIS A 45 -15.97 0.23 -4.82
N ALA A 46 -14.64 0.24 -4.77
CA ALA A 46 -13.82 -0.95 -4.95
C ALA A 46 -14.18 -2.03 -3.91
N ILE A 47 -14.29 -1.65 -2.64
CA ILE A 47 -14.64 -2.59 -1.57
C ILE A 47 -16.06 -3.15 -1.74
N ASP A 48 -17.02 -2.30 -2.08
CA ASP A 48 -18.42 -2.69 -2.27
C ASP A 48 -18.61 -3.60 -3.49
N THR A 49 -17.75 -3.49 -4.50
CA THR A 49 -17.71 -4.39 -5.66
C THR A 49 -16.98 -5.71 -5.41
N GLY A 50 -16.40 -5.88 -4.21
CA GLY A 50 -15.78 -7.13 -3.76
C GLY A 50 -14.26 -7.15 -3.79
N ILE A 51 -13.60 -6.01 -4.02
CA ILE A 51 -12.15 -5.90 -3.86
C ILE A 51 -11.82 -5.89 -2.37
N THR A 52 -10.99 -6.83 -1.94
CA THR A 52 -10.54 -6.96 -0.55
C THR A 52 -9.03 -6.90 -0.43
N PHE A 53 -8.31 -6.44 -1.46
CA PHE A 53 -6.86 -6.29 -1.43
C PHE A 53 -6.43 -4.92 -1.93
N LEU A 54 -5.83 -4.14 -1.04
CA LEU A 54 -5.36 -2.78 -1.31
C LEU A 54 -3.84 -2.73 -1.24
N ASP A 55 -3.21 -2.05 -2.19
CA ASP A 55 -1.77 -1.95 -2.32
C ASP A 55 -1.28 -0.50 -2.22
N THR A 56 -0.36 -0.23 -1.29
CA THR A 56 0.23 1.10 -1.05
C THR A 56 1.76 1.04 -0.80
N SER A 57 2.38 2.18 -0.45
CA SER A 57 3.80 2.36 -0.15
C SER A 57 4.05 3.70 0.57
N ASP A 58 5.07 3.75 1.44
CA ASP A 58 5.58 4.97 2.10
C ASP A 58 5.93 6.10 1.11
N MET A 59 6.49 5.70 -0.04
CA MET A 59 6.89 6.56 -1.14
C MET A 59 5.70 7.27 -1.81
N TYR A 60 4.47 6.76 -1.68
CA TYR A 60 3.32 7.30 -2.40
C TYR A 60 2.89 8.64 -1.79
N GLY A 61 3.43 9.73 -2.35
CA GLY A 61 3.13 11.09 -1.93
C GLY A 61 3.69 11.46 -0.56
N ARG A 62 4.82 10.85 -0.14
CA ARG A 62 5.45 11.05 1.19
C ARG A 62 4.41 10.93 2.33
N PHE A 63 3.89 9.72 2.56
CA PHE A 63 2.89 9.40 3.60
C PHE A 63 1.46 9.91 3.37
N THR A 64 1.18 10.73 2.35
CA THR A 64 -0.19 11.23 2.10
C THR A 64 -1.17 10.14 1.63
N ASN A 65 -0.68 9.12 0.92
CA ASN A 65 -1.52 7.99 0.49
C ASN A 65 -2.08 7.21 1.69
N GLU A 66 -1.23 6.94 2.68
CA GLU A 66 -1.59 6.19 3.87
C GLU A 66 -2.58 6.94 4.76
N ILE A 67 -2.45 8.27 4.84
CA ILE A 67 -3.43 9.11 5.53
C ILE A 67 -4.80 9.03 4.84
N LEU A 68 -4.84 9.09 3.51
CA LEU A 68 -6.06 8.92 2.71
C LEU A 68 -6.71 7.55 2.95
N LEU A 69 -5.92 6.47 2.85
CA LEU A 69 -6.41 5.12 3.12
C LEU A 69 -6.91 4.98 4.56
N GLY A 70 -6.22 5.59 5.51
CA GLY A 70 -6.62 5.63 6.90
C GLY A 70 -8.00 6.25 7.12
N LYS A 71 -8.26 7.37 6.46
CA LYS A 71 -9.58 8.02 6.46
C LYS A 71 -10.64 7.13 5.81
N ALA A 72 -10.34 6.56 4.64
CA ALA A 72 -11.29 5.73 3.89
C ALA A 72 -11.65 4.43 4.63
N LEU A 73 -10.71 3.85 5.39
CA LEU A 73 -10.88 2.53 6.02
C LEU A 73 -11.33 2.58 7.48
N LYS A 74 -11.47 3.77 8.08
CA LYS A 74 -11.72 3.95 9.52
C LYS A 74 -12.76 2.99 10.11
N ASP A 75 -13.88 2.78 9.43
CA ASP A 75 -14.99 1.95 9.91
C ASP A 75 -15.14 0.60 9.16
N ILE A 76 -14.25 0.33 8.20
CA ILE A 76 -14.35 -0.85 7.31
C ILE A 76 -13.00 -1.59 7.14
N ARG A 77 -12.02 -1.31 8.00
CA ARG A 77 -10.66 -1.87 7.94
C ARG A 77 -10.62 -3.39 7.91
N ASN A 78 -11.58 -4.04 8.58
CA ASN A 78 -11.70 -5.50 8.63
C ASN A 78 -12.21 -6.15 7.32
N LYS A 79 -12.62 -5.35 6.32
CA LYS A 79 -13.06 -5.85 5.01
C LYS A 79 -11.93 -6.08 4.02
N VAL A 80 -10.72 -5.60 4.33
CA VAL A 80 -9.60 -5.58 3.38
C VAL A 80 -8.31 -6.12 4.00
N GLU A 81 -7.54 -6.77 3.16
CA GLU A 81 -6.12 -6.98 3.35
C GLU A 81 -5.36 -5.79 2.74
N LEU A 82 -4.47 -5.20 3.52
CA LEU A 82 -3.73 -4.01 3.15
C LEU A 82 -2.23 -4.34 3.06
N ALA A 83 -1.70 -4.30 1.85
CA ALA A 83 -0.29 -4.46 1.57
C ALA A 83 0.39 -3.10 1.48
N THR A 84 1.50 -2.93 2.19
CA THR A 84 2.39 -1.78 2.04
C THR A 84 3.83 -2.21 1.79
N LYS A 85 4.64 -1.26 1.31
CA LYS A 85 6.04 -1.44 0.92
C LYS A 85 6.89 -0.35 1.54
N PHE A 86 8.16 -0.68 1.74
CA PHE A 86 9.20 0.23 2.18
C PHE A 86 10.51 -0.11 1.47
N GLY A 87 11.52 0.74 1.65
CA GLY A 87 12.88 0.48 1.18
C GLY A 87 13.44 1.56 0.26
N ALA A 88 12.63 2.57 -0.09
CA ALA A 88 13.13 3.78 -0.73
C ALA A 88 13.69 4.74 0.34
N ASP A 89 14.89 5.24 0.14
CA ASP A 89 15.45 6.32 0.97
C ASP A 89 14.78 7.64 0.57
N LEU A 90 13.70 7.99 1.28
CA LEU A 90 12.93 9.20 1.02
C LEU A 90 13.74 10.48 1.29
N ALA A 91 14.83 10.42 2.06
CA ALA A 91 15.70 11.56 2.31
C ALA A 91 16.48 11.98 1.05
N LYS A 92 16.74 11.04 0.13
CA LYS A 92 17.44 11.30 -1.14
C LYS A 92 16.51 11.47 -2.34
N PHE A 93 15.19 11.47 -2.10
CA PHE A 93 14.16 11.53 -3.14
C PHE A 93 14.13 12.85 -3.94
N GLY A 94 14.97 13.83 -3.59
CA GLY A 94 15.11 15.10 -4.30
C GLY A 94 16.29 15.17 -5.29
N ASP A 95 17.25 14.24 -5.20
CA ASP A 95 18.50 14.32 -5.96
C ASP A 95 18.42 13.66 -7.35
N GLY A 96 17.21 13.32 -7.80
CA GLY A 96 16.98 12.57 -9.05
C GLY A 96 17.47 11.13 -9.02
N LYS A 97 17.95 10.63 -7.87
CA LYS A 97 18.39 9.24 -7.69
C LYS A 97 17.58 8.57 -6.59
N MET A 98 16.80 7.57 -6.97
CA MET A 98 16.20 6.65 -6.02
C MET A 98 17.32 5.80 -5.41
N SER A 99 17.51 5.89 -4.09
CA SER A 99 18.44 5.00 -3.38
C SER A 99 17.66 4.06 -2.49
N ILE A 100 18.16 2.82 -2.37
CA ILE A 100 17.48 1.73 -1.69
C ILE A 100 18.10 1.53 -0.30
N ARG A 101 17.26 1.36 0.72
CA ARG A 101 17.64 1.09 2.11
C ARG A 101 16.92 -0.18 2.59
N GLY A 102 17.68 -1.25 2.75
CA GLY A 102 17.19 -2.53 3.27
C GLY A 102 17.88 -2.98 4.56
N ASP A 103 18.62 -2.08 5.22
CA ASP A 103 19.34 -2.43 6.44
C ASP A 103 18.37 -2.74 7.59
N PRO A 104 18.72 -3.65 8.52
CA PRO A 104 17.80 -4.09 9.56
C PRO A 104 17.26 -2.97 10.45
N ALA A 105 18.01 -1.88 10.64
CA ALA A 105 17.54 -0.74 11.42
C ALA A 105 16.43 0.01 10.66
N PHE A 106 16.64 0.27 9.37
CA PHE A 106 15.64 0.88 8.50
C PHE A 106 14.37 0.03 8.37
N VAL A 107 14.50 -1.28 8.20
CA VAL A 107 13.35 -2.20 8.11
C VAL A 107 12.51 -2.14 9.40
N ARG A 108 13.17 -2.23 10.57
CA ARG A 108 12.47 -2.16 11.85
C ARG A 108 11.81 -0.81 12.10
N ASP A 109 12.47 0.28 11.73
CA ASP A 109 11.90 1.62 11.89
C ASP A 109 10.69 1.83 10.96
N SER A 110 10.79 1.36 9.71
CA SER A 110 9.67 1.37 8.76
C SER A 110 8.49 0.58 9.32
N ASP A 111 8.70 -0.69 9.69
CA ASP A 111 7.66 -1.54 10.28
C ASP A 111 7.06 -0.92 11.54
N TYR A 112 7.87 -0.33 12.42
CA TYR A 112 7.40 0.31 13.65
C TYR A 112 6.51 1.53 13.38
N ASN A 113 6.88 2.36 12.41
CA ASN A 113 6.07 3.52 11.99
C ASN A 113 4.72 3.07 11.40
N TYR A 114 4.69 1.95 10.67
CA TYR A 114 3.46 1.35 10.14
C TYR A 114 2.57 0.76 11.23
N ILE A 115 3.13 0.03 12.20
CA ILE A 115 2.39 -0.61 13.28
C ILE A 115 1.74 0.43 14.20
N ARG A 116 2.41 1.57 14.44
CA ARG A 116 1.89 2.67 15.27
C ARG A 116 1.04 3.67 14.54
N SER A 117 0.98 3.60 13.21
CA SER A 117 0.01 4.39 12.46
C SER A 117 -1.39 4.11 13.02
N PRO A 118 -2.22 5.14 13.27
CA PRO A 118 -3.58 4.95 13.79
C PRO A 118 -4.47 4.09 12.86
N TYR A 119 -3.94 3.69 11.70
CA TYR A 119 -4.62 2.94 10.64
C TYR A 119 -4.20 1.46 10.53
N GLN A 120 -3.34 0.95 11.42
CA GLN A 120 -2.97 -0.47 11.60
C GLN A 120 -2.77 -1.27 10.29
N PHE A 121 -1.56 -1.18 9.74
CA PHE A 121 -1.11 -2.01 8.62
C PHE A 121 -0.67 -3.37 9.17
N GLN A 122 -1.46 -4.42 8.95
CA GLN A 122 -1.23 -5.74 9.57
C GLN A 122 -0.27 -6.63 8.77
N HIS A 123 -0.01 -6.33 7.49
CA HIS A 123 0.93 -7.09 6.66
C HIS A 123 1.77 -6.19 5.75
N THR A 124 3.06 -6.07 6.09
CA THR A 124 4.10 -5.57 5.19
C THR A 124 4.58 -6.73 4.31
N SER A 125 4.00 -6.88 3.12
CA SER A 125 4.57 -7.77 2.11
C SER A 125 5.74 -7.06 1.42
N CYS A 126 6.95 -7.26 1.94
CA CYS A 126 8.16 -6.89 1.23
C CYS A 126 8.25 -7.74 -0.05
N ILE A 127 7.86 -7.16 -1.19
CA ILE A 127 8.27 -7.69 -2.49
C ILE A 127 9.77 -7.39 -2.58
N ARG A 128 10.59 -8.39 -2.28
CA ARG A 128 12.03 -8.36 -2.57
C ARG A 128 12.16 -8.17 -4.08
N LEU A 129 12.48 -6.96 -4.52
CA LEU A 129 12.91 -6.74 -5.90
C LEU A 129 14.12 -7.65 -6.14
N PRO A 130 14.18 -8.40 -7.25
CA PRO A 130 15.35 -9.18 -7.58
C PRO A 130 16.55 -8.23 -7.59
N GLN A 131 17.55 -8.54 -6.76
CA GLN A 131 18.87 -7.98 -6.95
C GLN A 131 19.33 -8.48 -8.32
N GLU A 132 19.46 -7.59 -9.30
CA GLU A 132 20.15 -7.97 -10.53
C GLU A 132 21.57 -8.37 -10.14
N GLY A 133 21.87 -9.67 -10.24
CA GLY A 133 23.22 -10.20 -10.11
C GLY A 133 24.06 -9.76 -11.31
N PRO A 134 25.39 -9.77 -11.19
CA PRO A 134 26.26 -9.37 -12.28
C PRO A 134 26.09 -10.33 -13.47
N VAL A 135 26.03 -9.74 -14.67
CA VAL A 135 26.06 -10.44 -15.97
C VAL A 135 27.39 -11.17 -16.15
#